data_AF-A0A3N5T059-F1
#
_entry.id   AF-A0A3N5T059-F1
#
_cell.length_a   1.000
_cell.length_b   1.000
_cell.length_c   1.000
_cell.angle_alpha   90.00
_cell.angle_beta   90.00
_cell.angle_gamma   90.00
#
_symmetry.space_group_name_H-M   'P 1'
#
loop_
_entity.id
_entity.type
_entity.pdbx_description
1 polymer ?
#
loop_
_entity_poly.entity_id
_entity_poly.type
_entity_poly.pdbx_seq_one_letter_code
_entity_poly.pdbx_strand_id
1 'polypeptide(L)' 'YHCITTCNFKESPYCIAFALINAKKGNLKHGFAFAGKNAYKVEKIVSVKELICSLLNEYDLACTPCALAQ' A
#
# COMPACT_ATOMS: atom_id res chain seq x y z
N TYR A 1 -19.92 -15.18 -4.41
CA TYR A 1 -19.65 -13.72 -4.50
C TYR A 1 -19.41 -13.35 -5.97
N HIS A 2 -19.98 -12.25 -6.47
CA HIS A 2 -19.64 -11.68 -7.78
C HIS A 2 -19.18 -10.23 -7.59
N CYS A 3 -18.00 -10.05 -6.99
CA CYS A 3 -17.51 -8.75 -6.51
C CYS A 3 -16.94 -7.84 -7.61
N ILE A 4 -16.53 -8.43 -8.73
CA ILE A 4 -16.01 -7.71 -9.90
C ILE A 4 -16.73 -8.20 -11.14
N THR A 5 -16.95 -7.32 -12.11
CA THR A 5 -17.72 -7.60 -13.33
C THR A 5 -17.20 -8.79 -14.14
N THR A 6 -15.88 -9.01 -14.11
CA THR A 6 -15.21 -10.08 -14.85
C THR A 6 -15.07 -11.39 -14.05
N CYS A 7 -15.75 -11.52 -12.90
CA CYS A 7 -15.61 -12.69 -12.05
C CYS A 7 -16.26 -13.94 -12.66
N ASN A 8 -15.44 -14.89 -13.12
CA ASN A 8 -15.86 -16.24 -13.47
C ASN A 8 -15.49 -17.23 -12.36
N PHE A 9 -16.36 -17.40 -11.37
CA PHE A 9 -16.10 -18.25 -10.20
C PHE A 9 -15.94 -19.75 -10.51
N LYS A 10 -16.30 -20.21 -11.71
CA LYS A 10 -16.13 -21.62 -12.12
C LYS A 10 -14.71 -21.92 -12.59
N GLU A 11 -14.09 -20.96 -13.29
CA GLU A 11 -12.76 -21.13 -13.90
C GLU A 11 -11.66 -20.45 -13.08
N SER A 12 -12.02 -19.49 -12.22
CA SER A 12 -11.02 -18.75 -11.45
C SER A 12 -10.29 -19.68 -10.46
N PRO A 13 -8.95 -19.67 -10.44
CA PRO A 13 -8.17 -20.54 -9.57
C PRO A 13 -8.34 -20.22 -8.08
N TYR A 14 -8.85 -19.02 -7.75
CA TYR A 14 -9.23 -18.63 -6.40
C TYR A 14 -10.25 -17.47 -6.44
N CYS A 15 -10.89 -17.21 -5.29
CA CYS A 15 -11.76 -16.05 -5.12
C CYS A 15 -11.00 -14.89 -4.45
N ILE A 16 -10.74 -13.80 -5.18
CA ILE A 16 -10.04 -12.62 -4.63
C ILE A 16 -10.77 -12.02 -3.42
N ALA A 17 -12.10 -12.00 -3.43
CA ALA A 17 -12.87 -11.49 -2.29
C ALA A 17 -12.63 -12.29 -1.01
N PHE A 18 -12.52 -13.62 -1.12
CA PHE A 18 -12.22 -14.48 0.03
C PHE A 18 -10.80 -14.24 0.57
N ALA A 19 -9.81 -14.11 -0.33
CA ALA A 19 -8.44 -13.78 0.06
C ALA A 19 -8.33 -12.43 0.77
N LEU A 20 -9.06 -11.40 0.31
CA LEU A 20 -9.09 -10.08 0.96
C LEU A 20 -9.80 -10.12 2.32
N ILE A 21 -10.87 -10.90 2.46
CA ILE A 21 -11.54 -11.10 3.75
C ILE A 21 -10.62 -11.81 4.74
N ASN A 22 -9.86 -12.81 4.31
CA ASN A 22 -8.89 -13.49 5.16
C ASN A 22 -7.75 -12.56 5.59
N ALA A 23 -7.23 -11.73 4.68
CA ALA A 23 -6.24 -10.72 5.02
C ALA A 23 -6.76 -9.70 6.04
N LYS A 24 -8.02 -9.23 5.89
CA LYS A 24 -8.69 -8.37 6.89
C LYS A 24 -8.75 -9.03 8.28
N LYS A 25 -8.93 -10.35 8.33
CA LYS A 25 -8.94 -11.13 9.58
C LYS A 25 -7.54 -11.45 10.12
N GLY A 26 -6.47 -11.01 9.46
CA GLY A 26 -5.09 -11.33 9.82
C GLY A 26 -4.60 -12.73 9.40
N ASN A 27 -5.44 -13.52 8.70
CA ASN A 27 -5.06 -14.85 8.20
C ASN A 27 -4.33 -14.71 6.85
N LEU A 28 -3.07 -14.27 6.88
CA LEU A 28 -2.26 -14.09 5.67
C LEU A 28 -1.86 -15.41 4.99
N LYS A 29 -1.92 -16.54 5.69
CA LYS A 29 -1.69 -17.87 5.08
C LYS A 29 -2.69 -18.18 3.96
N HIS A 30 -3.93 -17.69 4.10
CA HIS A 30 -5.01 -17.84 3.11
C HIS A 30 -5.53 -16.49 2.62
N GLY A 31 -4.74 -15.43 2.85
CA GLY A 31 -5.11 -14.06 2.58
C GLY A 31 -4.15 -13.41 1.60
N PHE A 32 -4.57 -12.29 1.02
CA PHE A 32 -3.73 -11.52 0.11
C PHE A 32 -3.76 -10.04 0.49
N ALA A 33 -2.60 -9.41 0.60
CA ALA A 33 -2.45 -7.99 0.90
C ALA A 33 -1.70 -7.30 -0.25
N PHE A 34 -2.35 -6.33 -0.90
CA PHE A 34 -1.71 -5.54 -1.94
C PHE A 34 -0.70 -4.58 -1.31
N ALA A 35 0.53 -4.59 -1.81
CA ALA A 35 1.59 -3.68 -1.40
C ALA A 35 2.41 -3.23 -2.61
N GLY A 36 2.85 -1.98 -2.63
CA GLY A 36 3.70 -1.45 -3.70
C GLY A 36 5.15 -1.96 -3.59
N LYS A 37 5.93 -1.81 -4.68
CA LYS A 37 7.34 -2.24 -4.76
C LYS A 37 8.21 -1.71 -3.60
N ASN A 38 7.93 -0.50 -3.11
CA ASN A 38 8.69 0.15 -2.05
C ASN A 38 8.15 -0.10 -0.62
N ALA A 39 7.18 -1.00 -0.44
CA ALA A 39 6.56 -1.23 0.88
C ALA A 39 7.57 -1.67 1.96
N TYR A 40 8.65 -2.35 1.56
CA TYR A 40 9.73 -2.75 2.46
C TYR A 40 10.49 -1.58 3.10
N LYS A 41 10.35 -0.35 2.57
CA LYS A 41 10.97 0.86 3.12
C LYS A 41 10.17 1.47 4.28
N VAL A 42 8.96 0.97 4.56
CA VAL A 42 8.09 1.51 5.60
C VAL A 42 8.44 0.88 6.95
N GLU A 43 8.86 1.70 7.91
CA GLU A 43 9.33 1.24 9.23
C GLU A 43 8.33 1.50 10.37
N LYS A 44 7.43 2.46 10.20
CA LYS A 44 6.46 2.87 11.24
C LYS A 44 5.08 3.17 10.66
N ILE A 45 4.06 3.00 11.49
CA ILE A 45 2.71 3.48 11.23
C ILE A 45 2.64 4.94 11.65
N VAL A 46 2.18 5.81 10.75
CA VAL A 46 2.03 7.25 10.99
C VAL A 46 0.64 7.72 10.60
N SER A 47 0.24 8.88 11.10
CA SER A 47 -1.00 9.51 10.64
C SER A 47 -0.84 10.03 9.20
N VAL A 48 -1.95 10.12 8.47
CA VAL A 48 -1.94 10.68 7.10
C VAL A 48 -1.41 12.13 7.10
N LYS A 49 -1.77 12.92 8.12
CA LYS A 49 -1.31 14.30 8.25
C LYS A 49 0.22 14.38 8.40
N GLU A 50 0.79 13.55 9.27
CA GLU A 50 2.25 13.48 9.45
C GLU A 50 2.96 13.06 8.17
N LEU A 51 2.45 12.02 7.49
CA LEU A 51 3.02 11.50 6.25
C LEU A 51 3.05 12.55 5.14
N ILE A 52 1.94 13.25 4.90
CA ILE A 52 1.89 14.27 3.85
C ILE A 52 2.80 15.45 4.20
N CYS A 53 2.84 15.88 5.46
CA CYS A 53 3.76 16.94 5.88
C CYS A 53 5.23 16.56 5.69
N SER A 54 5.62 15.31 6.01
CA SER A 54 7.01 14.87 5.83
C SER A 54 7.40 14.83 4.35
N LEU A 55 6.52 14.29 3.49
CA LEU A 55 6.77 14.21 2.05
C LEU A 55 6.94 15.60 1.41
N LEU A 56 6.12 16.58 1.81
CA LEU A 56 6.25 17.95 1.31
C LEU A 56 7.56 18.59 1.75
N ASN A 57 7.91 18.48 3.04
CA ASN A 57 9.16 19.02 3.58
C ASN A 57 10.40 18.38 2.91
N GLU A 58 10.39 17.05 2.74
CA GLU A 58 11.47 16.32 2.07
C GLU A 58 11.62 16.74 0.61
N TYR A 59 10.50 16.96 -0.09
CA TYR A 59 10.50 17.46 -1.46
C TYR A 59 11.08 18.88 -1.54
N ASP A 60 10.64 19.80 -0.67
CA ASP A 60 11.14 21.18 -0.65
C ASP A 60 12.65 21.23 -0.36
N LEU A 61 13.12 20.41 0.59
CA LEU A 61 14.55 20.27 0.89
C LEU A 61 15.35 19.73 -0.31
N ALA A 62 14.79 18.77 -1.05
CA ALA A 62 15.42 18.21 -2.24
C ALA A 62 15.41 19.17 -3.45
N CYS A 63 14.40 20.02 -3.56
CA CYS A 63 14.24 20.99 -4.65
C CYS A 63 14.99 22.30 -4.42
N THR A 64 15.36 22.62 -3.18
CA THR A 64 16.16 23.81 -2.90
C THR A 64 17.56 23.61 -3.46
N PRO A 65 18.01 24.41 -4.45
CA PRO A 65 19.35 24.27 -5.00
C PRO A 65 20.37 24.48 -3.88
N CYS A 66 21.44 23.69 -3.93
CA CYS A 66 22.65 23.83 -3.13
C CYS A 66 23.25 25.25 -3.26
N ALA A 67 22.68 26.21 -2.54
CA ALA A 67 23.17 27.59 -2.44
C ALA A 67 23.51 27.99 -1.00
N LEU A 68 23.50 27.03 -0.06
CA LEU A 68 23.96 27.21 1.32
C LEU A 68 24.73 25.97 1.83
N ALA A 69 25.53 25.35 0.96
CA ALA A 69 26.70 24.60 1.41
C ALA A 69 27.91 25.55 1.39
N GLN A 70 27.90 26.55 2.28
CA GLN A 70 29.05 27.28 2.82
C GLN A 70 28.61 28.03 4.08
#